data_AF-A0A7C4DCV9-F1
#
_entry.id   AF-A0A7C4DCV9-F1
#
_cell.length_a   1.000
_cell.length_b   1.000
_cell.length_c   1.000
_cell.angle_alpha   90.00
_cell.angle_beta   90.00
_cell.angle_gamma   90.00
#
_symmetry.space_group_name_H-M   'P 1'
#
loop_
_entity.id
_entity.type
_entity.pdbx_description
1 polymer ?
#
loop_
_entity_poly.entity_id
_entity_poly.type
_entity_poly.pdbx_seq_one_letter_code
_entity_poly.pdbx_strand_id
1 'polypeptide(L)'
;MLASARTCLFEFTWKVLSIIDRIIVFGDIHGDYSVLDPIVKIAEKEGNFLVFLGDYADRGRHGVEVIETVATLLRKYHGRVVALKGNHEDYTEDGAPKFYPCDLVREAIRKKGDWVNYFRSELKPFIEQLYLAAVIPNEVLLVHGGVSR
;
A
#
# COMPACT_ATOMS: atom_id res chain seq x y z
N MET A 1 -1.47 -2.13 -26.02
CA MET A 1 -1.28 -3.31 -25.14
C MET A 1 -2.49 -3.32 -24.22
N LEU A 2 -3.40 -4.28 -24.36
CA LEU A 2 -4.61 -4.35 -23.53
C LEU A 2 -4.17 -4.56 -22.08
N ALA A 3 -4.43 -3.60 -21.21
CA ALA A 3 -4.26 -3.77 -19.77
C ALA A 3 -5.20 -4.90 -19.35
N SER A 4 -4.65 -6.09 -19.12
CA SER A 4 -5.38 -7.16 -18.45
C SER A 4 -5.92 -6.58 -17.15
N ALA A 5 -7.24 -6.61 -16.95
CA ALA A 5 -7.87 -6.11 -15.74
C ALA A 5 -7.23 -6.84 -14.55
N ARG A 6 -6.39 -6.11 -13.79
CA ARG A 6 -5.72 -6.68 -12.63
C ARG A 6 -6.81 -7.14 -11.65
N THR A 7 -6.75 -8.39 -11.24
CA THR A 7 -7.65 -8.91 -10.22
C THR A 7 -7.49 -8.07 -8.96
N CYS A 8 -8.60 -7.65 -8.36
CA CYS A 8 -8.59 -6.93 -7.09
C CYS A 8 -8.14 -7.82 -5.91
N LEU A 9 -8.01 -9.13 -6.12
CA LEU A 9 -7.52 -10.10 -5.16
C LEU A 9 -6.10 -10.54 -5.53
N PHE A 10 -5.19 -10.52 -4.55
CA PHE A 10 -3.90 -11.18 -4.63
C PHE A 10 -3.99 -12.59 -4.04
N GLU A 11 -3.67 -13.62 -4.83
CA GLU A 11 -3.67 -15.00 -4.35
C GLU A 11 -2.25 -15.50 -4.18
N PHE A 12 -1.91 -15.92 -2.96
CA PHE A 12 -0.66 -16.64 -2.74
C PHE A 12 -0.73 -17.99 -3.46
N THR A 13 0.29 -18.30 -4.26
CA THR A 13 0.41 -19.60 -4.90
C THR A 13 1.30 -20.51 -4.06
N TRP A 14 1.08 -21.83 -4.15
CA TRP A 14 1.96 -22.82 -3.51
C TRP A 14 3.43 -22.65 -3.90
N LYS A 15 3.72 -22.19 -5.12
CA LYS A 15 5.08 -21.89 -5.59
C LYS A 15 5.71 -20.71 -4.83
N VAL A 16 4.95 -19.67 -4.53
CA VAL A 16 5.43 -18.55 -3.71
C VAL A 16 5.61 -19.01 -2.27
N LEU A 17 4.61 -19.71 -1.72
CA LEU A 17 4.66 -20.21 -0.34
C LEU A 17 5.83 -21.18 -0.10
N SER A 18 6.26 -21.94 -1.11
CA SER A 18 7.36 -22.90 -0.98
C SER A 18 8.76 -22.27 -0.91
N ILE A 19 8.91 -20.97 -1.22
CA ILE A 19 10.21 -20.28 -1.29
C ILE A 19 10.33 -19.09 -0.33
N ILE A 20 9.31 -18.85 0.50
CA ILE A 20 9.32 -17.80 1.51
C ILE A 20 9.41 -18.43 2.90
N ASP A 21 10.16 -17.79 3.79
CA ASP A 21 10.33 -18.24 5.17
C ASP A 21 9.22 -17.70 6.07
N ARG A 22 8.75 -16.49 5.78
CA ARG A 22 7.72 -15.81 6.58
C ARG A 22 6.96 -14.77 5.78
N ILE A 23 5.67 -14.64 6.11
CA ILE A 23 4.84 -13.53 5.68
C ILE A 23 4.75 -12.53 6.83
N ILE A 24 5.09 -11.27 6.57
CA ILE A 24 5.07 -10.19 7.55
C ILE A 24 3.97 -9.22 7.13
N VAL A 25 3.00 -9.04 8.02
CA VAL A 25 1.82 -8.22 7.76
C VAL A 25 1.94 -6.91 8.54
N PHE A 26 1.79 -5.79 7.84
CA PHE A 26 1.76 -4.46 8.42
C PHE A 26 0.32 -3.93 8.35
N GLY A 27 -0.22 -3.52 9.50
CA GLY A 27 -1.47 -2.77 9.58
C GLY A 27 -1.28 -1.30 9.24
N ASP A 28 -2.17 -0.46 9.77
CA ASP A 28 -2.17 1.00 9.56
C ASP A 28 -0.80 1.62 9.87
N ILE A 29 -0.30 2.45 8.96
CA ILE A 29 0.95 3.20 9.13
C ILE A 29 0.66 4.66 9.44
N HIS A 30 -0.35 5.26 8.81
CA HIS A 30 -0.83 6.61 9.09
C HIS A 30 0.28 7.66 9.21
N GLY A 31 1.22 7.69 8.25
CA GLY A 31 2.28 8.69 8.24
C GLY A 31 3.27 8.61 9.40
N ASP A 32 3.38 7.47 10.09
CA ASP A 32 4.42 7.22 11.08
C ASP A 32 5.77 7.00 10.39
N TYR A 33 6.66 7.98 10.51
CA TYR A 33 8.00 7.92 9.92
C TYR A 33 8.91 6.90 10.62
N SER A 34 8.68 6.65 11.91
CA SER A 34 9.58 5.83 12.73
C SER A 34 9.64 4.38 12.28
N VAL A 35 8.62 3.91 11.56
CA VAL A 35 8.54 2.53 11.05
C VAL A 35 9.23 2.33 9.70
N LEU A 36 9.58 3.40 8.97
CA LEU A 36 10.12 3.29 7.61
C LEU A 36 11.46 2.55 7.55
N ASP A 37 12.43 2.95 8.39
CA ASP A 37 13.73 2.30 8.46
C ASP A 37 13.62 0.81 8.83
N PRO A 38 12.84 0.41 9.86
CA PRO A 38 12.54 -0.99 10.14
C PRO A 38 11.93 -1.73 8.94
N ILE A 39 10.91 -1.16 8.29
CA ILE A 39 10.22 -1.79 7.15
C ILE A 39 11.20 -2.06 6.00
N VAL A 40 12.04 -1.09 5.65
CA VAL A 40 13.04 -1.23 4.58
C VAL A 40 14.02 -2.35 4.91
N LYS A 41 14.56 -2.39 6.13
CA LYS A 41 15.46 -3.46 6.59
C LYS A 41 14.80 -4.84 6.57
N ILE A 42 13.50 -4.91 6.83
CA ILE A 42 12.74 -6.16 6.76
C ILE A 42 12.57 -6.60 5.29
N ALA A 43 12.30 -5.68 4.37
CA ALA A 43 12.15 -5.96 2.95
C ALA A 43 13.45 -6.42 2.27
N GLU A 44 14.59 -5.90 2.73
CA GLU A 44 15.93 -6.26 2.23
C GLU A 44 16.31 -7.70 2.54
N LYS A 45 15.79 -8.29 3.61
CA LYS A 45 16.06 -9.69 3.97
C LYS A 45 15.38 -10.63 2.97
N GLU A 46 16.15 -11.59 2.47
CA GLU A 46 15.63 -12.69 1.67
C GLU A 46 14.69 -13.58 2.52
N GLY A 47 13.82 -14.34 1.86
CA GLY A 47 12.82 -15.19 2.51
C GLY A 47 11.62 -14.45 3.10
N ASN A 48 11.70 -13.13 3.33
CA ASN A 48 10.56 -12.34 3.77
C ASN A 48 9.63 -11.99 2.60
N PHE A 49 8.31 -12.17 2.83
CA PHE A 49 7.23 -11.63 2.02
C PHE A 49 6.44 -10.60 2.85
N LEU A 50 6.25 -9.39 2.34
CA LEU A 50 5.58 -8.31 3.06
C LEU A 50 4.18 -8.08 2.49
N VAL A 51 3.20 -7.90 3.38
CA VAL A 51 1.83 -7.51 3.04
C VAL A 51 1.47 -6.26 3.84
N PHE A 52 1.15 -5.16 3.16
CA PHE A 52 0.60 -3.96 3.78
C PHE A 52 -0.92 -3.98 3.67
N LEU A 53 -1.64 -3.75 4.77
CA LEU A 53 -3.09 -3.86 4.80
C LEU A 53 -3.83 -2.59 4.35
N GLY A 54 -3.17 -1.43 4.29
CA GLY A 54 -3.79 -0.16 3.89
C GLY A 54 -3.45 0.97 4.86
N ASP A 55 -4.10 2.12 4.67
CA ASP A 55 -4.02 3.29 5.55
C ASP A 55 -2.57 3.76 5.78
N TYR A 56 -1.95 4.17 4.67
CA TYR A 56 -0.54 4.56 4.63
C TYR A 56 -0.31 5.97 5.18
N ALA A 57 -1.25 6.88 4.92
CA ALA A 57 -1.15 8.30 5.20
C ALA A 57 -2.27 8.78 6.14
N ASP A 58 -2.35 10.10 6.31
CA ASP A 58 -3.24 10.81 7.25
C ASP A 58 -2.95 10.52 8.74
N ARG A 59 -3.43 11.39 9.64
CA ARG A 59 -3.19 11.37 11.11
C ARG A 59 -1.74 11.66 11.53
N GLY A 60 -0.75 11.09 10.85
CA GLY A 60 0.67 11.38 11.02
C GLY A 60 1.16 12.52 10.13
N ARG A 61 2.46 12.85 10.26
CA ARG A 61 3.09 14.00 9.59
C ARG A 61 3.89 13.65 8.34
N HIS A 62 4.00 12.36 8.03
CA HIS A 62 4.89 11.82 7.00
C HIS A 62 4.19 10.87 6.03
N GLY A 63 2.91 11.12 5.72
CA GLY A 63 2.16 10.31 4.78
C GLY A 63 2.79 10.28 3.39
N VAL A 64 3.36 11.42 2.95
CA VAL A 64 4.05 11.50 1.65
C VAL A 64 5.25 10.56 1.59
N GLU A 65 6.10 10.57 2.61
CA GLU A 65 7.29 9.72 2.69
C GLU A 65 6.92 8.24 2.83
N VAL A 66 5.86 7.92 3.58
CA VAL A 66 5.35 6.54 3.69
C VAL A 66 4.90 6.03 2.33
N ILE A 67 4.04 6.77 1.62
CA ILE A 67 3.54 6.38 0.30
C ILE A 67 4.71 6.16 -0.68
N GLU A 68 5.65 7.11 -0.75
CA GLU A 68 6.81 7.03 -1.65
C GLU A 68 7.72 5.84 -1.30
N THR A 69 7.87 5.53 -0.02
CA THR A 69 8.65 4.37 0.46
C THR A 69 7.98 3.06 0.06
N VAL A 70 6.69 2.89 0.36
CA VAL A 70 5.95 1.65 0.02
C VAL A 70 5.88 1.47 -1.49
N ALA A 71 5.63 2.53 -2.26
CA ALA A 71 5.67 2.50 -3.72
C ALA A 71 7.04 2.05 -4.25
N THR A 72 8.13 2.50 -3.61
CA THR A 72 9.48 2.06 -3.96
C THR A 72 9.71 0.60 -3.61
N LEU A 73 9.22 0.11 -2.48
CA LEU A 73 9.34 -1.30 -2.10
C LEU A 73 8.55 -2.22 -3.05
N LEU A 74 7.34 -1.83 -3.46
CA LEU A 74 6.55 -2.54 -4.47
C LEU A 74 7.33 -2.68 -5.79
N ARG A 75 8.01 -1.61 -6.22
CA ARG A 75 8.84 -1.61 -7.44
C ARG A 75 10.21 -2.28 -7.28
N LYS A 76 10.76 -2.35 -6.07
CA LYS A 76 12.11 -2.92 -5.86
C LYS A 76 12.03 -4.42 -5.64
N TYR A 77 11.01 -4.87 -4.93
CA TYR A 77 10.84 -6.26 -4.48
C TYR A 77 9.58 -6.88 -5.08
N HIS A 78 9.42 -6.71 -6.40
CA HIS A 78 8.34 -7.34 -7.15
C HIS A 78 8.26 -8.85 -6.84
N GLY A 79 7.08 -9.33 -6.45
CA GLY A 79 6.87 -10.73 -6.09
C GLY A 79 7.19 -11.11 -4.64
N ARG A 80 7.66 -10.17 -3.80
CA ARG A 80 7.80 -10.34 -2.34
C ARG A 80 7.16 -9.22 -1.52
N VAL A 81 6.54 -8.23 -2.17
CA VAL A 81 5.83 -7.14 -1.50
C VAL A 81 4.47 -6.95 -2.18
N VAL A 82 3.42 -6.92 -1.37
CA VAL A 82 2.04 -6.64 -1.78
C VAL A 82 1.47 -5.58 -0.86
N ALA A 83 0.64 -4.70 -1.43
CA ALA A 83 0.00 -3.61 -0.73
C ALA A 83 -1.50 -3.64 -1.02
N LEU A 84 -2.31 -3.49 0.02
CA LEU A 84 -3.76 -3.44 -0.06
C LEU A 84 -4.28 -2.01 0.04
N LYS A 85 -5.50 -1.79 -0.42
CA LYS A 85 -6.21 -0.52 -0.34
C LYS A 85 -6.93 -0.43 1.00
N GLY A 86 -6.59 0.58 1.80
CA GLY A 86 -7.34 0.98 2.98
C GLY A 86 -8.44 1.98 2.65
N ASN A 87 -9.16 2.43 3.67
CA ASN A 87 -10.23 3.42 3.50
C ASN A 87 -9.68 4.85 3.28
N HIS A 88 -8.42 5.10 3.65
CA HIS A 88 -7.73 6.37 3.39
C HIS A 88 -7.13 6.47 1.97
N GLU A 89 -7.26 5.43 1.15
CA GLU A 89 -6.81 5.42 -0.24
C GLU A 89 -7.95 5.66 -1.25
N ASP A 90 -9.12 6.13 -0.81
CA ASP A 90 -10.26 6.39 -1.68
C ASP A 90 -10.36 7.85 -2.14
N TYR A 91 -10.13 8.05 -3.44
CA TYR A 91 -10.15 9.36 -4.09
C TYR A 91 -11.05 9.31 -5.34
N THR A 92 -11.53 10.48 -5.79
CA THR A 92 -12.09 10.64 -7.12
C THR A 92 -11.00 10.59 -8.17
N GLU A 93 -11.41 10.46 -9.45
CA GLU A 93 -10.49 10.47 -10.59
C GLU A 93 -9.65 11.77 -10.67
N ASP A 94 -10.21 12.88 -10.21
CA ASP A 94 -9.57 14.20 -10.16
C ASP A 94 -8.76 14.45 -8.86
N GLY A 95 -8.68 13.46 -7.96
CA GLY A 95 -7.90 13.55 -6.73
C GLY A 95 -8.60 14.26 -5.57
N ALA A 96 -9.93 14.33 -5.57
CA ALA A 96 -10.67 14.73 -4.37
C ALA A 96 -10.81 13.53 -3.41
N PRO A 97 -10.45 13.65 -2.12
CA PRO A 97 -10.62 12.56 -1.16
C PRO A 97 -12.11 12.24 -0.92
N LYS A 98 -12.45 10.96 -0.82
CA LYS A 98 -13.81 10.47 -0.52
C LYS A 98 -14.01 10.09 0.95
N PHE A 99 -13.03 10.41 1.78
CA PHE A 99 -13.02 10.16 3.22
C PHE A 99 -12.67 11.46 3.96
N TYR A 100 -12.96 11.49 5.26
CA TYR A 100 -12.68 12.64 6.11
C TYR A 100 -12.33 12.21 7.53
N PRO A 101 -11.37 12.86 8.20
CA PRO A 101 -10.49 13.92 7.69
C PRO A 101 -9.39 13.39 6.75
N CYS A 102 -8.88 14.26 5.87
CA CYS A 102 -7.73 13.98 5.01
C CYS A 102 -6.66 15.07 5.21
N ASP A 103 -5.53 14.69 5.78
CA ASP A 103 -4.39 15.55 6.05
C ASP A 103 -3.37 15.53 4.90
N LEU A 104 -3.35 14.44 4.13
CA LEU A 104 -2.37 14.22 3.05
C LEU A 104 -2.41 15.34 1.99
N VAL A 105 -3.58 15.89 1.66
CA VAL A 105 -3.70 17.01 0.72
C VAL A 105 -2.88 18.21 1.20
N ARG A 106 -3.03 18.59 2.47
CA ARG A 106 -2.28 19.71 3.06
C ARG A 106 -0.81 19.38 3.20
N GLU A 107 -0.48 18.15 3.57
CA GLU A 107 0.90 17.67 3.68
C GLU A 107 1.62 17.74 2.32
N ALA A 108 0.99 17.25 1.25
CA ALA A 108 1.52 17.27 -0.10
C ALA A 108 1.70 18.69 -0.62
N ILE A 109 0.75 19.60 -0.40
CA ILE A 109 0.95 21.03 -0.75
C ILE A 109 2.17 21.59 0.00
N ARG A 110 2.29 21.32 1.30
CA ARG A 110 3.40 21.83 2.11
C ARG A 110 4.76 21.27 1.69
N LYS A 111 4.85 19.98 1.33
CA LYS A 111 6.12 19.28 1.07
C LYS A 111 6.51 19.22 -0.41
N LYS A 112 5.51 19.13 -1.29
CA LYS A 112 5.67 18.94 -2.74
C LYS A 112 5.17 20.15 -3.54
N GLY A 113 4.54 21.14 -2.89
CA GLY A 113 4.11 22.40 -3.50
C GLY A 113 2.77 22.35 -4.23
N ASP A 114 2.41 21.19 -4.78
CA ASP A 114 1.24 21.02 -5.64
C ASP A 114 0.55 19.67 -5.40
N TRP A 115 -0.68 19.71 -4.90
CA TRP A 115 -1.51 18.53 -4.70
C TRP A 115 -1.87 17.83 -6.02
N VAL A 116 -2.25 18.59 -7.05
CA VAL A 116 -2.72 18.03 -8.32
C VAL A 116 -1.57 17.30 -9.01
N ASN A 117 -0.38 17.89 -9.01
CA ASN A 117 0.79 17.24 -9.57
C ASN A 117 1.18 15.99 -8.76
N TYR A 118 1.27 16.09 -7.42
CA TYR A 118 1.59 14.96 -6.56
C TYR A 118 0.58 13.81 -6.69
N PHE A 119 -0.72 14.14 -6.74
CA PHE A 119 -1.78 13.15 -6.94
C PHE A 119 -1.59 12.42 -8.27
N ARG A 120 -1.36 13.14 -9.37
CA ARG A 120 -1.25 12.55 -10.71
C ARG A 120 0.03 11.76 -10.92
N SER A 121 1.18 12.24 -10.41
CA SER A 121 2.48 11.61 -10.67
C SER A 121 2.86 10.53 -9.67
N GLU A 122 2.42 10.64 -8.41
CA GLU A 122 2.84 9.73 -7.34
C GLU A 122 1.67 8.92 -6.76
N LEU A 123 0.65 9.59 -6.23
CA LEU A 123 -0.38 8.92 -5.42
C LEU A 123 -1.30 8.05 -6.27
N LYS A 124 -1.80 8.54 -7.40
CA LYS A 124 -2.69 7.77 -8.29
C LYS A 124 -1.99 6.51 -8.83
N PRO A 125 -0.77 6.58 -9.39
CA PRO A 125 -0.04 5.37 -9.78
C PRO A 125 0.22 4.40 -8.62
N PHE A 126 0.38 4.89 -7.39
CA PHE A 126 0.48 4.03 -6.21
C PHE A 126 -0.87 3.33 -5.90
N ILE A 127 -1.98 4.06 -5.85
CA ILE A 127 -3.32 3.52 -5.58
C ILE A 127 -3.72 2.46 -6.62
N GLU A 128 -3.40 2.70 -7.90
CA GLU A 128 -3.65 1.75 -8.99
C GLU A 128 -2.87 0.43 -8.85
N GLN A 129 -1.86 0.39 -7.97
CA GLN A 129 -1.11 -0.82 -7.67
C GLN A 129 -1.70 -1.66 -6.52
N LEU A 130 -2.65 -1.11 -5.76
CA LEU A 130 -3.19 -1.72 -4.55
C LEU A 130 -4.23 -2.79 -4.88
N TYR A 131 -4.17 -3.91 -4.14
CA TYR A 131 -5.23 -4.92 -4.16
C TYR A 131 -6.31 -4.58 -3.11
N LEU A 132 -7.52 -5.08 -3.27
CA LEU A 132 -8.56 -4.97 -2.24
C LEU A 132 -8.38 -6.02 -1.13
N ALA A 133 -7.80 -7.17 -1.47
CA ALA A 133 -7.58 -8.27 -0.54
C ALA A 133 -6.39 -9.12 -0.97
N ALA A 134 -5.83 -9.88 -0.02
CA ALA A 134 -4.93 -10.98 -0.29
C ALA A 134 -5.43 -12.26 0.41
N VAL A 135 -5.20 -13.42 -0.21
CA VAL A 135 -5.61 -14.71 0.37
C VAL A 135 -4.46 -15.70 0.37
N ILE A 136 -4.24 -16.32 1.54
CA ILE A 136 -3.45 -17.53 1.68
C ILE A 136 -4.45 -18.69 1.56
N PRO A 137 -4.37 -19.51 0.50
CA PRO A 137 -5.38 -20.53 0.22
C PRO A 137 -5.66 -21.44 1.42
N ASN A 138 -6.93 -21.58 1.78
CA ASN A 138 -7.44 -22.40 2.89
C ASN A 138 -6.98 -21.98 4.30
N GLU A 139 -6.33 -20.83 4.46
CA GLU A 139 -5.75 -20.42 5.74
C GLU A 139 -6.30 -19.06 6.19
N VAL A 140 -5.99 -17.99 5.44
CA VAL A 140 -6.22 -16.62 5.90
C VAL A 140 -6.66 -15.71 4.75
N LEU A 141 -7.70 -14.91 5.00
CA LEU A 141 -8.07 -13.75 4.21
C LEU A 141 -7.49 -12.49 4.88
N LEU A 142 -6.68 -11.74 4.14
CA LEU A 142 -6.11 -10.46 4.54
C LEU A 142 -6.87 -9.33 3.85
N VAL A 143 -7.46 -8.44 4.66
CA VAL A 143 -8.21 -7.26 4.23
C VAL A 143 -7.92 -6.11 5.18
N HIS A 144 -8.10 -4.88 4.72
CA HIS A 144 -8.03 -3.70 5.58
C HIS A 144 -9.15 -3.70 6.62
N GLY A 145 -10.39 -3.70 6.14
CA GLY A 145 -11.59 -3.65 6.97
C GLY A 145 -12.05 -5.05 7.36
N GLY A 146 -12.93 -5.62 6.55
CA GLY A 146 -13.55 -6.90 6.87
C GLY A 146 -14.42 -7.43 5.75
N VAL A 147 -15.18 -8.48 6.06
CA VAL A 147 -16.07 -9.15 5.11
C VAL A 147 -17.41 -8.41 5.06
N SER A 148 -17.93 -8.17 3.85
CA SER A 148 -19.31 -7.68 3.69
C SER A 148 -20.30 -8.76 4.14
N ARG A 149 -21.44 -8.32 4.67
CA ARG A 149 -22.63 -9.18 4.82
C ARG A 149 -23.27 -9.47 3.47
#